data_AF-A0A3B0R4J2-F1
#
_entry.id   AF-A0A3B0R4J2-F1
#
_cell.length_a   1.000
_cell.length_b   1.000
_cell.length_c   1.000
_cell.angle_alpha   90.00
_cell.angle_beta   90.00
_cell.angle_gamma   90.00
#
_symmetry.space_group_name_H-M   'P 1'
#
loop_
_entity.id
_entity.type
_entity.pdbx_description
1 polymer ?
#
loop_
_entity_poly.entity_id
_entity_poly.type
_entity_poly.pdbx_seq_one_letter_code
_entity_poly.pdbx_strand_id
1 'polypeptide(L)'
;MNTYKLVAALTVIAGFCAPALAADGYRPQNDAQRNYKACTSDFMSQGVKLIRPFCGSLPSRPVFPDYEQARTSRLSLAELDSYAVKLHQFSQQVDHYQTCVNQRVMADGSLSNETLNYAACADQWAVDQKGKSAEEWTLSCFGQIDGEQKVFTDEEYHQRQQHCVNPAR
;
A
#
# COMPACT_ATOMS: atom_id res chain seq x y z
N MET A 1 7.38 -49.00 55.61
CA MET A 1 6.28 -49.46 54.74
C MET A 1 5.30 -48.31 54.56
N ASN A 2 5.09 -47.94 53.29
CA ASN A 2 3.93 -47.26 52.68
C ASN A 2 4.37 -46.09 51.77
N THR A 3 4.67 -46.38 50.51
CA THR A 3 3.79 -46.27 49.33
C THR A 3 3.39 -44.85 48.94
N TYR A 4 4.16 -44.36 47.96
CA TYR A 4 3.83 -43.50 46.81
C TYR A 4 2.37 -43.03 46.68
N LYS A 5 2.19 -41.71 46.52
CA LYS A 5 1.36 -41.14 45.46
C LYS A 5 2.03 -39.90 44.87
N LEU A 6 2.64 -40.10 43.71
CA LEU A 6 2.96 -39.06 42.73
C LEU A 6 1.67 -38.35 42.33
N VAL A 7 1.62 -37.03 42.48
CA VAL A 7 0.69 -36.18 41.73
C VAL A 7 1.58 -35.31 40.83
N ALA A 8 1.79 -35.78 39.61
CA ALA A 8 2.38 -34.99 38.55
C ALA A 8 1.37 -33.93 38.14
N ALA A 9 1.58 -32.69 38.57
CA ALA A 9 0.88 -31.54 38.03
C ALA A 9 1.41 -31.27 36.61
N LEU A 10 0.76 -31.89 35.62
CA LEU A 10 0.86 -31.49 34.22
C LEU A 10 0.24 -30.10 34.08
N THR A 11 1.03 -29.06 34.29
CA THR A 11 0.72 -27.74 33.73
C THR A 11 0.86 -27.84 32.22
N VAL A 12 -0.28 -28.07 31.57
CA VAL A 12 -0.46 -27.75 30.15
C VAL A 12 -0.26 -26.24 30.04
N ILE A 13 0.97 -25.82 29.74
CA ILE A 13 1.20 -24.51 29.15
C ILE A 13 0.57 -24.64 27.76
N ALA A 14 -0.70 -24.27 27.67
CA ALA A 14 -1.29 -23.83 26.43
C ALA A 14 -0.43 -22.64 25.99
N GLY A 15 0.62 -22.93 25.23
CA GLY A 15 1.35 -21.94 24.47
C GLY A 15 0.28 -21.23 23.66
N PHE A 16 0.02 -19.99 24.04
CA PHE A 16 -0.79 -19.06 23.28
C PHE A 16 -0.19 -19.03 21.87
N CYS A 17 -0.72 -19.85 20.97
CA CYS A 17 -0.80 -19.48 19.58
C CYS A 17 -1.59 -18.19 19.59
N ALA A 18 -0.89 -17.06 19.70
CA ALA A 18 -1.40 -15.82 19.17
C ALA A 18 -1.75 -16.16 17.71
N PRO A 19 -3.03 -16.12 17.29
CA PRO A 19 -3.25 -15.98 15.88
C PRO A 19 -2.46 -14.73 15.49
N ALA A 20 -1.54 -14.89 14.56
CA ALA A 20 -1.05 -13.76 13.80
C ALA A 20 -2.33 -13.04 13.34
N LEU A 21 -2.65 -11.94 14.02
CA LEU A 21 -3.68 -11.03 13.57
C LEU A 21 -3.23 -10.65 12.18
N ALA A 22 -3.90 -11.19 11.18
CA ALA A 22 -3.86 -10.65 9.84
C ALA A 22 -4.00 -9.13 10.01
N ALA A 23 -3.08 -8.38 9.40
CA ALA A 23 -3.08 -6.93 9.41
C ALA A 23 -4.33 -6.31 8.76
N ASP A 24 -5.32 -7.12 8.37
CA ASP A 24 -6.67 -6.70 8.03
C ASP A 24 -7.52 -6.55 9.30
N GLY A 25 -7.42 -5.38 9.91
CA GLY A 25 -8.35 -4.94 10.94
C GLY A 25 -9.78 -4.93 10.40
N TYR A 26 -10.54 -5.97 10.70
CA TYR A 26 -11.98 -6.01 10.44
C TYR A 26 -12.68 -4.94 11.31
N ARG A 27 -12.99 -3.79 10.70
CA ARG A 27 -13.90 -2.77 11.24
C ARG A 27 -15.33 -3.04 10.74
N PRO A 28 -16.39 -2.70 11.51
CA PRO A 28 -17.76 -2.75 11.02
C PRO A 28 -17.89 -1.86 9.78
N GLN A 29 -17.96 -2.50 8.61
CA GLN A 29 -18.07 -1.81 7.35
C GLN A 29 -19.49 -1.24 7.23
N ASN A 30 -19.65 0.06 6.97
CA ASN A 30 -20.93 0.56 6.46
C ASN A 30 -21.15 0.05 5.02
N ASP A 31 -22.36 0.15 4.47
CA ASP A 31 -22.65 -0.39 3.12
C ASP A 31 -21.76 0.22 2.02
N ALA A 32 -21.21 1.42 2.25
CA ALA A 32 -20.20 2.06 1.41
C ALA A 32 -18.90 1.24 1.36
N GLN A 33 -18.40 0.82 2.53
CA GLN A 33 -17.16 0.06 2.68
C GLN A 33 -17.29 -1.38 2.14
N ARG A 34 -18.51 -1.95 2.17
CA ARG A 34 -18.78 -3.27 1.57
C ARG A 34 -18.75 -3.27 0.03
N ASN A 35 -19.03 -2.13 -0.60
CA ASN A 35 -19.14 -1.98 -2.07
C ASN A 35 -17.92 -1.30 -2.71
N TYR A 36 -16.79 -1.30 -2.01
CA TYR A 36 -15.54 -0.60 -2.35
C TYR A 36 -15.03 -0.84 -3.80
N LYS A 37 -15.44 -1.94 -4.45
CA LYS A 37 -14.98 -2.35 -5.79
C LYS A 37 -15.74 -1.75 -6.99
N ALA A 38 -16.72 -0.86 -6.80
CA ALA A 38 -17.60 -0.40 -7.90
C ALA A 38 -17.59 1.12 -8.17
N CYS A 39 -16.64 1.88 -7.62
CA CYS A 39 -16.58 3.33 -7.88
C CYS A 39 -16.18 3.62 -9.32
N THR A 40 -17.03 4.32 -10.08
CA THR A 40 -16.67 4.83 -11.41
C THR A 40 -15.70 6.00 -11.28
N SER A 41 -15.02 6.37 -12.38
CA SER A 41 -14.10 7.52 -12.41
C SER A 41 -14.74 8.82 -11.95
N ASP A 42 -16.02 9.00 -12.26
CA ASP A 42 -16.77 10.21 -11.90
C ASP A 42 -17.05 10.26 -10.39
N PHE A 43 -17.45 9.13 -9.80
CA PHE A 43 -17.66 9.01 -8.36
C PHE A 43 -16.36 9.18 -7.57
N MET A 44 -15.26 8.62 -8.08
CA MET A 44 -13.93 8.85 -7.50
C MET A 44 -13.54 10.33 -7.54
N SER A 45 -13.70 10.98 -8.70
CA SER A 45 -13.36 12.39 -8.89
C SER A 45 -14.21 13.32 -8.03
N GLN A 46 -15.50 13.02 -7.92
CA GLN A 46 -16.43 13.74 -7.06
C GLN A 46 -16.12 13.48 -5.57
N GLY A 47 -15.79 12.24 -5.22
CA GLY A 47 -15.38 11.88 -3.86
C GLY A 47 -14.17 12.67 -3.39
N VAL A 48 -13.10 12.71 -4.18
CA VAL A 48 -11.87 13.47 -3.87
C VAL A 48 -12.19 14.96 -3.67
N LYS A 49 -13.09 15.54 -4.47
CA LYS A 49 -13.53 16.94 -4.29
C LYS A 49 -14.31 17.13 -3.00
N LEU A 50 -15.24 16.22 -2.71
CA LEU A 50 -16.14 16.30 -1.56
C LEU A 50 -15.39 16.19 -0.24
N ILE A 51 -14.41 15.28 -0.15
CA ILE A 51 -13.69 15.05 1.12
C ILE A 51 -12.49 15.97 1.34
N ARG A 52 -12.13 16.79 0.34
CA ARG A 52 -11.03 17.78 0.44
C ARG A 52 -11.14 18.71 1.64
N PRO A 53 -12.31 19.26 2.03
CA PRO A 53 -12.42 20.10 3.23
C PRO A 53 -12.10 19.36 4.53
N PHE A 54 -12.20 18.02 4.53
CA PHE A 54 -11.95 17.19 5.71
C PHE A 54 -10.51 16.67 5.77
N CYS A 55 -9.96 16.24 4.64
CA CYS A 55 -8.68 15.53 4.59
C CYS A 55 -7.60 16.22 3.74
N GLY A 56 -7.89 17.42 3.23
CA GLY A 56 -6.99 18.13 2.32
C GLY A 56 -6.96 17.49 0.93
N SER A 57 -6.04 17.97 0.10
CA SER A 57 -5.80 17.43 -1.23
C SER A 57 -4.58 16.51 -1.21
N LEU A 58 -4.69 15.36 -1.85
CA LEU A 58 -3.52 14.57 -2.24
C LEU A 58 -2.84 15.27 -3.43
N PRO A 59 -1.50 15.42 -3.47
CA PRO A 59 -0.83 15.92 -4.66
C PRO A 59 -0.97 14.95 -5.82
N SER A 60 -0.64 15.42 -7.03
CA SER A 60 -0.54 14.53 -8.19
C SER A 60 0.43 13.39 -7.90
N ARG A 61 0.05 12.18 -8.30
CA ARG A 61 0.93 11.02 -8.17
C ARG A 61 2.23 11.25 -8.93
N PRO A 62 3.36 10.71 -8.46
CA PRO A 62 4.56 10.67 -9.27
C PRO A 62 4.33 9.74 -10.48
N VAL A 63 4.87 10.15 -11.63
CA VAL A 63 4.87 9.38 -12.87
C VAL A 63 6.32 9.04 -13.19
N PHE A 64 6.56 7.80 -13.56
CA PHE A 64 7.91 7.31 -13.88
C PHE A 64 8.02 6.89 -15.34
N PRO A 65 9.23 6.85 -15.91
CA PRO A 65 9.43 6.35 -17.27
C PRO A 65 8.88 4.93 -17.42
N ASP A 66 8.25 4.63 -18.55
CA ASP A 66 7.88 3.26 -18.84
C ASP A 66 9.12 2.36 -19.02
N TYR A 67 8.91 1.06 -19.13
CA TYR A 67 9.99 0.07 -19.26
C TYR A 67 10.94 0.38 -20.42
N GLU A 68 10.43 0.67 -21.62
CA GLU A 68 11.28 0.92 -22.80
C GLU A 68 12.01 2.26 -22.68
N GLN A 69 11.36 3.28 -22.12
CA GLN A 69 12.03 4.55 -21.84
C GLN A 69 13.22 4.31 -20.90
N ALA A 70 13.00 3.66 -19.75
CA ALA A 70 14.07 3.39 -18.80
C ALA A 70 15.21 2.54 -19.39
N ARG A 71 14.87 1.56 -20.24
CA ARG A 71 15.82 0.67 -20.90
C ARG A 71 16.66 1.37 -21.97
N THR A 72 16.02 2.16 -22.83
CA THR A 72 16.68 2.79 -23.98
C THR A 72 17.36 4.10 -23.64
N SER A 73 16.81 4.87 -22.68
CA SER A 73 17.43 6.10 -22.20
C SER A 73 18.58 5.85 -21.21
N ARG A 74 18.81 4.59 -20.81
CA ARG A 74 19.76 4.18 -19.78
C ARG A 74 19.58 5.00 -18.51
N LEU A 75 18.38 4.89 -17.93
CA LEU A 75 18.07 5.53 -16.65
C LEU A 75 19.19 5.23 -15.64
N SER A 76 19.73 6.25 -14.98
CA SER A 76 20.79 6.02 -14.01
C SER A 76 20.23 5.51 -12.69
N LEU A 77 21.08 4.83 -11.90
CA LEU A 77 20.72 4.40 -10.55
C LEU A 77 20.33 5.58 -9.65
N ALA A 78 21.03 6.71 -9.76
CA ALA A 78 20.72 7.91 -8.98
C ALA A 78 19.33 8.48 -9.32
N GLU A 79 18.90 8.41 -10.58
CA GLU A 79 17.53 8.78 -10.97
C GLU A 79 16.51 7.79 -10.43
N LEU A 80 16.81 6.49 -10.51
CA LEU A 80 15.95 5.43 -9.96
C LEU A 80 15.77 5.56 -8.44
N ASP A 81 16.83 5.86 -7.70
CA ASP A 81 16.81 6.15 -6.26
C ASP A 81 15.96 7.39 -5.96
N SER A 82 16.11 8.45 -6.75
CA SER A 82 15.26 9.65 -6.63
C SER A 82 13.78 9.32 -6.85
N TYR A 83 13.47 8.41 -7.78
CA TYR A 83 12.12 7.94 -8.04
C TYR A 83 11.57 7.10 -6.88
N ALA A 84 12.39 6.23 -6.29
CA ALA A 84 12.01 5.46 -5.10
C ALA A 84 11.64 6.39 -3.92
N VAL A 85 12.42 7.44 -3.70
CA VAL A 85 12.11 8.47 -2.68
C VAL A 85 10.78 9.16 -2.95
N LYS A 86 10.51 9.56 -4.20
CA LYS A 86 9.22 10.18 -4.59
C LYS A 86 8.04 9.22 -4.38
N LEU A 87 8.20 7.96 -4.77
CA LEU A 87 7.18 6.93 -4.55
C LEU A 87 6.91 6.74 -3.06
N HIS A 88 7.96 6.68 -2.23
CA HIS A 88 7.83 6.54 -0.79
C HIS A 88 7.08 7.73 -0.16
N GLN A 89 7.47 8.96 -0.51
CA GLN A 89 6.80 10.17 -0.03
C GLN A 89 5.32 10.19 -0.42
N PHE A 90 5.01 9.81 -1.66
CA PHE A 90 3.61 9.74 -2.11
C PHE A 90 2.84 8.63 -1.38
N SER A 91 3.45 7.46 -1.15
CA SER A 91 2.85 6.40 -0.34
C SER A 91 2.48 6.90 1.07
N GLN A 92 3.38 7.62 1.73
CA GLN A 92 3.11 8.17 3.07
C GLN A 92 1.96 9.19 3.06
N GLN A 93 1.86 10.01 2.01
CA GLN A 93 0.76 10.96 1.87
C GLN A 93 -0.58 10.25 1.63
N VAL A 94 -0.57 9.18 0.83
CA VAL A 94 -1.75 8.32 0.66
C VAL A 94 -2.13 7.72 2.01
N ASP A 95 -1.20 7.11 2.74
CA ASP A 95 -1.49 6.49 4.04
C ASP A 95 -2.07 7.49 5.05
N HIS A 96 -1.57 8.73 5.07
CA HIS A 96 -2.14 9.82 5.87
C HIS A 96 -3.56 10.19 5.43
N TYR A 97 -3.78 10.29 4.12
CA TYR A 97 -5.10 10.55 3.55
C TYR A 97 -6.10 9.44 3.90
N GLN A 98 -5.73 8.16 3.72
CA GLN A 98 -6.57 7.02 4.09
C GLN A 98 -6.89 7.04 5.59
N THR A 99 -5.91 7.36 6.42
CA THR A 99 -6.10 7.51 7.86
C THR A 99 -7.13 8.58 8.17
N CYS A 100 -7.04 9.75 7.54
CA CYS A 100 -8.04 10.81 7.70
C CYS A 100 -9.43 10.36 7.24
N VAL A 101 -9.54 9.75 6.05
CA VAL A 101 -10.84 9.26 5.57
C VAL A 101 -11.46 8.30 6.56
N ASN A 102 -10.69 7.31 7.02
CA ASN A 102 -11.18 6.26 7.90
C ASN A 102 -11.46 6.71 9.34
N GLN A 103 -10.71 7.67 9.87
CA GLN A 103 -10.83 8.09 11.27
C GLN A 103 -11.67 9.36 11.45
N ARG A 104 -11.79 10.20 10.43
CA ARG A 104 -12.51 11.47 10.50
C ARG A 104 -13.82 11.43 9.73
N VAL A 105 -13.80 11.00 8.47
CA VAL A 105 -14.99 11.06 7.61
C VAL A 105 -15.87 9.84 7.84
N MET A 106 -15.30 8.64 7.73
CA MET A 106 -16.05 7.39 7.87
C MET A 106 -16.52 7.10 9.29
N ALA A 107 -15.88 7.74 10.30
CA ALA A 107 -16.28 7.63 11.70
C ALA A 107 -17.28 8.70 12.13
N ASP A 108 -17.59 9.69 11.27
CA ASP A 108 -18.54 10.75 11.60
C ASP A 108 -19.97 10.30 11.29
N GLY A 109 -20.68 9.91 12.36
CA GLY A 109 -22.08 9.49 12.29
C GLY A 109 -23.08 10.59 11.94
N SER A 110 -22.65 11.85 11.83
CA SER A 110 -23.50 12.96 11.40
C SER A 110 -23.54 13.15 9.88
N LEU A 111 -22.62 12.53 9.14
CA LEU A 111 -22.55 12.64 7.68
C LEU A 111 -23.60 11.76 6.99
N SER A 112 -24.09 12.20 5.83
CA SER A 112 -25.02 11.43 5.03
C SER A 112 -24.36 10.17 4.45
N ASN A 113 -25.16 9.11 4.23
CA ASN A 113 -24.69 7.89 3.56
C ASN A 113 -24.06 8.18 2.19
N GLU A 114 -24.58 9.17 1.46
CA GLU A 114 -24.00 9.61 0.19
C GLU A 114 -22.59 10.16 0.37
N THR A 115 -22.35 11.00 1.39
CA THR A 115 -21.01 11.53 1.71
C THR A 115 -20.05 10.40 2.06
N LEU A 116 -20.51 9.41 2.84
CA LEU A 116 -19.73 8.25 3.23
C LEU A 116 -19.39 7.35 2.02
N ASN A 117 -20.31 7.20 1.07
CA ASN A 117 -20.06 6.50 -0.21
C ASN A 117 -18.97 7.21 -1.03
N TYR A 118 -19.07 8.53 -1.17
CA TYR A 118 -18.06 9.32 -1.87
C TYR A 118 -16.69 9.29 -1.19
N ALA A 119 -16.66 9.26 0.15
CA ALA A 119 -15.43 9.14 0.91
C ALA A 119 -14.74 7.79 0.68
N ALA A 120 -15.50 6.69 0.64
CA ALA A 120 -14.98 5.38 0.26
C ALA A 120 -14.41 5.38 -1.16
N CYS A 121 -15.08 6.00 -2.13
CA CYS A 121 -14.56 6.12 -3.49
C CYS A 121 -13.30 7.00 -3.58
N ALA A 122 -13.18 8.03 -2.75
CA ALA A 122 -12.00 8.87 -2.70
C ALA A 122 -10.78 8.13 -2.11
N ASP A 123 -11.00 7.27 -1.12
CA ASP A 123 -9.98 6.40 -0.54
C ASP A 123 -9.53 5.34 -1.57
N GLN A 124 -10.46 4.70 -2.28
CA GLN A 124 -10.14 3.78 -3.39
C GLN A 124 -9.30 4.47 -4.48
N TRP A 125 -9.68 5.69 -4.87
CA TRP A 125 -8.92 6.47 -5.85
C TRP A 125 -7.47 6.69 -5.42
N ALA A 126 -7.23 7.01 -4.13
CA ALA A 126 -5.90 7.24 -3.60
C ALA A 126 -5.05 5.95 -3.63
N VAL A 127 -5.65 4.80 -3.27
CA VAL A 127 -5.02 3.48 -3.39
C VAL A 127 -4.66 3.16 -4.85
N ASP A 128 -5.56 3.44 -5.79
CA ASP A 128 -5.30 3.21 -7.22
C ASP A 128 -4.17 4.08 -7.75
N GLN A 129 -4.05 5.34 -7.31
CA GLN A 129 -2.92 6.20 -7.68
C GLN A 129 -1.60 5.64 -7.12
N LYS A 130 -1.59 5.19 -5.86
CA LYS A 130 -0.42 4.56 -5.22
C LYS A 130 0.01 3.32 -5.98
N GLY A 131 -0.93 2.44 -6.33
CA GLY A 131 -0.68 1.22 -7.09
C GLY A 131 -0.09 1.51 -8.47
N LYS A 132 -0.67 2.45 -9.23
CA LYS A 132 -0.18 2.85 -10.55
C LYS A 132 1.24 3.40 -10.51
N SER A 133 1.56 4.27 -9.55
CA SER A 133 2.92 4.79 -9.39
C SER A 133 3.92 3.68 -9.01
N ALA A 134 3.52 2.72 -8.17
CA ALA A 134 4.38 1.59 -7.81
C ALA A 134 4.65 0.65 -9.00
N GLU A 135 3.62 0.37 -9.81
CA GLU A 135 3.74 -0.40 -11.04
C GLU A 135 4.69 0.29 -12.04
N GLU A 136 4.48 1.59 -12.30
CA GLU A 136 5.35 2.37 -13.19
C GLU A 136 6.80 2.36 -12.71
N TRP A 137 7.04 2.57 -11.41
CA TRP A 137 8.40 2.52 -10.85
C TRP A 137 9.05 1.15 -11.04
N THR A 138 8.27 0.07 -10.82
CA THR A 138 8.74 -1.31 -10.98
C THR A 138 9.16 -1.57 -12.43
N LEU A 139 8.35 -1.11 -13.39
CA LEU A 139 8.67 -1.18 -14.81
C LEU A 139 9.92 -0.35 -15.17
N SER A 140 10.06 0.86 -14.62
CA SER A 140 11.28 1.67 -14.79
C SER A 140 12.51 0.93 -14.27
N CYS A 141 12.40 0.31 -13.10
CA CYS A 141 13.48 -0.41 -12.44
C CYS A 141 13.94 -1.62 -13.27
N PHE A 142 13.01 -2.45 -13.75
CA PHE A 142 13.36 -3.57 -14.63
C PHE A 142 13.93 -3.08 -15.97
N GLY A 143 13.36 -2.03 -16.56
CA GLY A 143 13.88 -1.45 -17.79
C GLY A 143 15.33 -0.97 -17.63
N GLN A 144 15.62 -0.33 -16.50
CA GLN A 144 16.96 0.12 -16.14
C GLN A 144 17.96 -1.04 -16.06
N ILE A 145 17.62 -2.10 -15.32
CA ILE A 145 18.49 -3.28 -15.16
C ILE A 145 18.75 -3.94 -16.52
N ASP A 146 17.72 -4.13 -17.34
CA ASP A 146 17.85 -4.79 -18.64
C ASP A 146 18.64 -3.93 -19.65
N GLY A 147 18.57 -2.59 -19.52
CA GLY A 147 19.41 -1.66 -20.28
C GLY A 147 20.90 -1.78 -19.93
N GLU A 148 21.21 -2.23 -18.71
CA GLU A 148 22.56 -2.39 -18.17
C GLU A 148 23.03 -3.85 -18.11
N GLN A 149 22.24 -4.84 -18.55
CA GLN A 149 22.51 -6.28 -18.36
C GLN A 149 23.92 -6.74 -18.73
N LYS A 150 24.56 -6.11 -19.73
CA LYS A 150 25.95 -6.43 -20.14
C LYS A 150 27.02 -6.04 -19.11
N VAL A 151 26.65 -5.34 -18.04
CA VAL A 151 27.53 -4.79 -17.00
C VAL A 151 27.50 -5.65 -15.73
N PHE A 152 26.46 -6.46 -15.51
CA PHE A 152 26.27 -7.23 -14.28
C PHE A 152 26.59 -8.71 -14.42
N THR A 153 27.07 -9.30 -13.33
CA THR A 153 27.03 -10.75 -13.13
C THR A 153 25.60 -11.24 -12.89
N ASP A 154 25.34 -12.54 -13.09
CA ASP A 154 24.00 -13.12 -12.87
C ASP A 154 23.50 -12.93 -11.43
N GLU A 155 24.40 -12.96 -10.45
CA GLU A 155 24.07 -12.75 -9.04
C GLU A 155 23.68 -11.28 -8.75
N GLU A 156 24.43 -10.33 -9.30
CA GLU A 156 24.11 -8.89 -9.19
C GLU A 156 22.79 -8.55 -9.89
N TYR A 157 22.53 -9.16 -11.05
CA TYR A 157 21.27 -9.00 -11.77
C TYR A 157 20.10 -9.47 -10.91
N HIS A 158 20.17 -10.65 -10.29
CA HIS A 158 19.11 -11.15 -9.41
C HIS A 158 18.92 -10.31 -8.15
N GLN A 159 19.99 -9.84 -7.52
CA GLN A 159 19.88 -8.95 -6.35
C GLN A 159 19.17 -7.65 -6.71
N ARG A 160 19.46 -7.08 -7.89
CA ARG A 160 18.80 -5.87 -8.37
C ARG A 160 17.33 -6.09 -8.72
N GLN A 161 16.98 -7.24 -9.31
CA GLN A 161 15.58 -7.59 -9.54
C GLN A 161 14.77 -7.65 -8.23
N GLN A 162 15.37 -8.15 -7.15
CA GLN A 162 14.71 -8.15 -5.83
C GLN A 162 14.47 -6.73 -5.30
N HIS A 163 15.37 -5.79 -5.59
CA HIS A 163 15.19 -4.38 -5.24
C HIS A 163 13.99 -3.75 -5.99
N CYS A 164 13.77 -4.10 -7.26
CA CYS A 164 12.63 -3.62 -8.04
C CYS A 164 11.26 -4.08 -7.56
N VAL A 165 11.18 -5.13 -6.74
CA VAL A 165 9.91 -5.63 -6.19
C VAL A 165 9.57 -4.97 -4.86
N ASN A 166 10.55 -4.34 -4.20
CA ASN A 166 10.36 -3.74 -2.89
C ASN A 166 11.09 -2.38 -2.79
N PRO A 167 10.50 -1.29 -3.32
CA PRO A 167 11.10 0.04 -3.29
C PRO A 167 11.32 0.62 -1.89
N ALA A 168 10.81 -0.04 -0.84
CA ALA A 168 10.82 0.45 0.53
C ALA A 168 11.96 -0.11 1.40
N ARG A 169 12.95 -0.79 0.79
CA ARG A 169 14.17 -1.27 1.49
C ARG A 169 15.39 -0.42 1.17
#